data_AF-A0A383A219-F1
#
_entry.id   AF-A0A383A219-F1
#
_cell.length_a   1.000
_cell.length_b   1.000
_cell.length_c   1.000
_cell.angle_alpha   90.00
_cell.angle_beta   90.00
_cell.angle_gamma   90.00
#
_symmetry.space_group_name_H-M   'P 1'
#
loop_
_entity.id
_entity.type
_entity.pdbx_description
1 polymer ?
#
loop_
_entity_poly.entity_id
_entity_poly.type
_entity_poly.pdbx_seq_one_letter_code
_entity_poly.pdbx_strand_id
1 'polypeptide(L)'
;VLIIKFIYKIFTRKEKSPSQPKPRPRPQPKSQPQPKPKRHNKHKDPQTLIIYVAMAVAMADKKLDDKEGKTIQNWIKQNLYREGHSQKSKNLYNNALRDSYSLAESGNLVLSDVCKRLNRYGNTAQKYDAVELAYKVMAADGILHENEAIVINTTAKALGITSTELEEIRDREIIKFETTVDDTDIDKFLG
;
A
#
# COMPACT_ATOMS: atom_id res chain seq x y z
N VAL A 1 -13.05 -15.50 -13.05
CA VAL A 1 -13.00 -16.61 -12.06
C VAL A 1 -11.60 -17.26 -11.90
N LEU A 2 -10.66 -17.06 -12.83
CA LEU A 2 -9.30 -17.66 -12.73
C LEU A 2 -8.34 -16.98 -11.73
N ILE A 3 -8.54 -15.70 -11.40
CA ILE A 3 -7.62 -14.93 -10.54
C ILE A 3 -7.75 -15.33 -9.06
N ILE A 4 -8.96 -15.70 -8.60
CA ILE A 4 -9.22 -16.12 -7.21
C ILE A 4 -8.50 -17.45 -6.90
N LYS A 5 -8.35 -18.35 -7.89
CA LYS A 5 -7.65 -19.63 -7.71
C LYS A 5 -6.14 -19.49 -7.57
N PHE A 6 -5.53 -18.43 -8.11
CA PHE A 6 -4.08 -18.26 -8.03
C PHE A 6 -3.63 -17.82 -6.64
N ILE A 7 -4.44 -16.97 -5.98
CA ILE A 7 -4.18 -16.48 -4.62
C ILE A 7 -4.35 -17.62 -3.60
N TYR A 8 -5.37 -18.48 -3.76
CA TYR A 8 -5.58 -19.62 -2.87
C TYR A 8 -4.47 -20.70 -2.96
N LYS A 9 -3.83 -20.85 -4.13
CA LYS A 9 -2.76 -21.82 -4.36
C LYS A 9 -1.40 -21.38 -3.78
N ILE A 10 -1.18 -20.07 -3.64
CA ILE A 10 -0.01 -19.54 -2.93
C ILE A 10 -0.17 -19.76 -1.41
N PHE A 11 -1.40 -19.73 -0.89
CA PHE A 11 -1.67 -19.81 0.55
C PHE A 11 -1.78 -21.24 1.13
N THR A 12 -1.80 -22.30 0.30
CA THR A 12 -1.96 -23.69 0.77
C THR A 12 -0.96 -24.67 0.14
N ARG A 13 0.31 -24.58 0.57
CA ARG A 13 1.27 -25.70 0.43
C ARG A 13 1.94 -25.96 1.78
N LYS A 14 1.40 -26.94 2.52
CA LYS A 14 2.16 -27.60 3.59
C LYS A 14 3.21 -28.48 2.93
N GLU A 15 4.50 -28.17 3.11
CA GLU A 15 5.56 -29.11 2.79
C GLU A 15 5.60 -30.22 3.86
N LYS A 16 5.37 -31.46 3.46
CA LYS A 16 5.78 -32.64 4.23
C LYS A 16 7.19 -33.03 3.78
N SER A 17 8.15 -33.00 4.70
CA SER A 17 9.53 -33.48 4.50
C SER A 17 9.60 -35.01 4.48
N PRO A 18 10.37 -35.63 3.57
CA PRO A 18 10.96 -36.95 3.79
C PRO A 18 12.32 -36.82 4.47
N SER A 19 12.52 -37.58 5.55
CA SER A 19 13.76 -37.70 6.31
C SER A 19 14.77 -38.61 5.61
N GLN A 20 16.04 -38.18 5.50
CA GLN A 20 17.22 -39.03 5.21
C GLN A 20 18.51 -38.43 5.83
N PRO A 21 19.57 -39.26 6.07
CA PRO A 21 20.40 -39.20 7.27
C PRO A 21 21.57 -38.20 7.23
N LYS A 22 22.02 -37.79 8.43
CA LYS A 22 23.03 -36.73 8.66
C LYS A 22 24.45 -37.12 8.20
N PRO A 23 25.15 -36.24 7.45
CA PRO A 23 26.61 -36.27 7.33
C PRO A 23 27.32 -35.17 8.15
N ARG A 24 28.60 -35.43 8.43
CA ARG A 24 29.57 -34.80 9.37
C ARG A 24 29.71 -33.26 9.28
N PRO A 25 30.10 -32.54 10.37
CA PRO A 25 30.13 -31.07 10.39
C PRO A 25 31.17 -30.47 9.44
N ARG A 26 30.78 -29.49 8.63
CA ARG A 26 31.66 -28.68 7.77
C ARG A 26 31.93 -27.31 8.44
N PRO A 27 33.13 -26.71 8.30
CA PRO A 27 33.46 -25.43 8.91
C PRO A 27 32.51 -24.31 8.47
N GLN A 28 32.09 -23.45 9.40
CA GLN A 28 31.19 -22.32 9.13
C GLN A 28 31.84 -21.30 8.17
N PRO A 29 31.15 -20.85 7.11
CA PRO A 29 31.63 -19.75 6.28
C PRO A 29 31.43 -18.41 7.00
N LYS A 30 32.49 -17.58 7.02
CA LYS A 30 32.46 -16.19 7.48
C LYS A 30 31.34 -15.42 6.78
N SER A 31 30.56 -14.67 7.55
CA SER A 31 29.48 -13.79 7.09
C SER A 31 29.98 -12.84 6.00
N GLN A 32 29.53 -13.05 4.76
CA GLN A 32 29.73 -12.08 3.69
C GLN A 32 28.90 -10.82 4.00
N PRO A 33 29.43 -9.60 3.75
CA PRO A 33 28.67 -8.37 3.91
C PRO A 33 27.43 -8.40 3.01
N GLN A 34 26.25 -8.11 3.56
CA GLN A 34 25.02 -7.97 2.76
C GLN A 34 25.24 -6.94 1.65
N PRO A 35 24.83 -7.22 0.40
CA PRO A 35 24.95 -6.26 -0.69
C PRO A 35 24.05 -5.05 -0.41
N LYS A 36 24.62 -3.84 -0.58
CA LYS A 36 23.89 -2.56 -0.47
C LYS A 36 22.62 -2.61 -1.35
N PRO A 37 21.46 -2.11 -0.88
CA PRO A 37 20.22 -2.20 -1.63
C PRO A 37 20.35 -1.47 -2.97
N LYS A 38 20.03 -2.17 -4.07
CA LYS A 38 19.99 -1.60 -5.42
C LYS A 38 18.90 -0.52 -5.46
N ARG A 39 19.28 0.72 -5.79
CA ARG A 39 18.35 1.86 -6.01
C ARG A 39 17.29 1.47 -7.06
N HIS A 40 16.05 1.26 -6.63
CA HIS A 40 14.91 1.00 -7.52
C HIS A 40 14.41 2.32 -8.18
N ASN A 41 15.19 2.80 -9.15
CA ASN A 41 14.98 4.04 -9.91
C ASN A 41 14.15 3.81 -11.19
N LYS A 42 12.85 3.52 -11.11
CA LYS A 42 12.03 3.36 -12.36
C LYS A 42 10.77 4.22 -12.49
N HIS A 43 9.99 4.41 -11.42
CA HIS A 43 8.70 5.10 -11.47
C HIS A 43 8.82 6.64 -11.58
N LYS A 44 8.67 7.19 -12.78
CA LYS A 44 8.57 8.65 -12.97
C LYS A 44 7.13 9.15 -12.96
N ASP A 45 6.17 8.21 -13.05
CA ASP A 45 4.75 8.52 -13.13
C ASP A 45 4.18 8.84 -11.74
N PRO A 46 3.68 10.05 -11.50
CA PRO A 46 3.14 10.45 -10.20
C PRO A 46 1.97 9.59 -9.73
N GLN A 47 1.13 9.09 -10.64
CA GLN A 47 0.00 8.25 -10.28
C GLN A 47 0.46 6.91 -9.69
N THR A 48 1.58 6.39 -10.20
CA THR A 48 2.19 5.20 -9.59
C THR A 48 2.82 5.51 -8.23
N LEU A 49 3.37 6.71 -8.02
CA LEU A 49 3.98 7.08 -6.74
C LEU A 49 2.93 7.22 -5.62
N ILE A 50 1.68 7.57 -5.93
CA ILE A 50 0.55 7.56 -4.99
C ILE A 50 0.35 6.15 -4.42
N ILE A 51 0.38 5.12 -5.27
CA ILE A 51 0.25 3.70 -4.86
C ILE A 51 1.41 3.30 -3.94
N TYR A 52 2.62 3.81 -4.18
CA TYR A 52 3.79 3.53 -3.34
C TYR A 52 3.66 4.16 -1.96
N VAL A 53 3.12 5.38 -1.87
CA VAL A 53 2.81 6.02 -0.58
C VAL A 53 1.80 5.20 0.19
N ALA A 54 0.67 4.85 -0.43
CA ALA A 54 -0.38 4.07 0.20
C ALA A 54 0.11 2.71 0.70
N MET A 55 0.93 2.03 -0.10
CA MET A 55 1.54 0.75 0.31
C MET A 55 2.51 0.91 1.48
N ALA A 56 3.29 2.00 1.53
CA ALA A 56 4.20 2.24 2.65
C ALA A 56 3.44 2.46 3.97
N VAL A 57 2.27 3.09 3.90
CA VAL A 57 1.38 3.29 5.05
C VAL A 57 0.77 1.96 5.47
N ALA A 58 0.14 1.23 4.55
CA ALA A 58 -0.47 -0.09 4.82
C ALA A 58 0.50 -1.16 5.34
N MET A 59 1.81 -0.96 5.16
CA MET A 59 2.85 -1.89 5.59
C MET A 59 3.70 -1.33 6.73
N ALA A 60 3.26 -0.25 7.39
CA ALA A 60 3.98 0.38 8.49
C ALA A 60 4.23 -0.60 9.65
N ASP A 61 3.29 -1.51 9.89
CA ASP A 61 3.35 -2.56 10.91
C ASP A 61 3.91 -3.91 10.38
N LYS A 62 4.34 -3.94 9.10
CA LYS A 62 4.84 -5.09 8.33
C LYS A 62 3.78 -6.12 7.91
N LYS A 63 2.49 -5.81 8.02
CA LYS A 63 1.43 -6.72 7.58
C LYS A 63 0.31 -5.97 6.88
N LEU A 64 0.17 -6.20 5.57
CA LEU A 64 -0.98 -5.72 4.80
C LEU A 64 -2.25 -6.50 5.17
N ASP A 65 -3.30 -5.80 5.58
CA ASP A 65 -4.65 -6.36 5.71
C ASP A 65 -5.37 -6.46 4.35
N ASP A 66 -6.27 -7.43 4.23
CA ASP A 66 -7.06 -7.63 3.01
C ASP A 66 -7.91 -6.39 2.66
N LYS A 67 -8.45 -5.68 3.66
CA LYS A 67 -9.27 -4.47 3.46
C LYS A 67 -8.41 -3.32 2.97
N GLU A 68 -7.22 -3.10 3.55
CA GLU A 68 -6.27 -2.08 3.11
C GLU A 68 -5.83 -2.31 1.65
N GLY A 69 -5.40 -3.54 1.34
CA GLY A 69 -5.02 -3.92 -0.02
C GLY A 69 -6.15 -3.72 -1.02
N LYS A 70 -7.39 -4.03 -0.62
CA LYS A 70 -8.59 -3.81 -1.44
C LYS A 70 -8.88 -2.32 -1.64
N THR A 71 -8.65 -1.48 -0.64
CA THR A 71 -8.78 -0.02 -0.75
C THR A 71 -7.84 0.54 -1.82
N ILE A 72 -6.57 0.14 -1.83
CA ILE A 72 -5.62 0.54 -2.88
C ILE A 72 -6.09 0.08 -4.27
N GLN A 73 -6.55 -1.18 -4.38
CA GLN A 73 -7.08 -1.71 -5.64
C GLN A 73 -8.32 -0.95 -6.14
N ASN A 74 -9.19 -0.53 -5.23
CA ASN A 74 -10.39 0.23 -5.58
C ASN A 74 -10.03 1.62 -6.08
N TRP A 75 -9.06 2.30 -5.45
CA TRP A 75 -8.54 3.57 -5.95
C TRP A 75 -7.98 3.44 -7.37
N ILE A 76 -7.21 2.37 -7.65
CA ILE A 76 -6.69 2.09 -9.01
C ILE A 76 -7.84 1.95 -10.02
N LYS A 77 -8.90 1.21 -9.68
CA LYS A 77 -10.06 1.03 -10.57
C LYS A 77 -10.76 2.35 -10.85
N GLN A 78 -10.98 3.17 -9.82
CA GLN A 78 -11.58 4.49 -9.96
C GLN A 78 -10.71 5.41 -10.83
N ASN A 79 -9.39 5.38 -10.65
CA ASN A 79 -8.49 6.21 -11.45
C ASN A 79 -8.44 5.78 -12.91
N LEU A 80 -8.45 4.48 -13.20
CA LEU A 80 -8.57 3.94 -14.56
C LEU A 80 -9.88 4.35 -15.24
N TYR A 81 -10.96 4.47 -14.49
CA TYR A 81 -12.25 4.96 -15.01
C TYR A 81 -12.17 6.44 -15.38
N ARG A 82 -11.53 7.28 -14.56
CA ARG A 82 -11.41 8.73 -14.79
C ARG A 82 -10.43 9.09 -15.92
N GLU A 83 -9.26 8.45 -15.95
CA GLU A 83 -8.16 8.84 -16.85
C GLU A 83 -8.14 8.07 -18.19
N GLY A 84 -9.04 7.10 -18.34
CA GLY A 84 -9.13 6.26 -19.53
C GLY A 84 -8.54 4.86 -19.31
N HIS A 85 -9.34 3.87 -19.69
CA HIS A 85 -9.09 2.47 -19.39
C HIS A 85 -8.22 1.79 -20.47
N SER A 86 -6.98 2.28 -20.65
CA SER A 86 -6.04 1.66 -21.58
C SER A 86 -5.33 0.45 -20.95
N GLN A 87 -4.98 -0.55 -21.77
CA GLN A 87 -4.19 -1.71 -21.32
C GLN A 87 -2.83 -1.27 -20.75
N LYS A 88 -2.25 -0.19 -21.28
CA LYS A 88 -1.00 0.39 -20.80
C LYS A 88 -1.16 0.93 -19.37
N SER A 89 -2.19 1.73 -19.11
CA SER A 89 -2.47 2.28 -17.77
C SER A 89 -2.76 1.17 -16.77
N LYS A 90 -3.52 0.15 -17.18
CA LYS A 90 -3.79 -1.02 -16.34
C LYS A 90 -2.52 -1.79 -15.97
N ASN A 91 -1.62 -2.01 -16.93
CA ASN A 91 -0.34 -2.66 -16.66
C ASN A 91 0.53 -1.81 -15.74
N LEU A 92 0.56 -0.49 -15.96
CA LEU A 92 1.32 0.45 -15.15
C LEU A 92 0.90 0.40 -13.67
N TYR A 93 -0.40 0.50 -13.38
CA TYR A 93 -0.90 0.43 -12.00
C TYR A 93 -0.73 -0.93 -11.36
N ASN A 94 -0.97 -2.01 -12.11
CA ASN A 94 -0.78 -3.36 -11.59
C ASN A 94 0.69 -3.68 -11.29
N ASN A 95 1.63 -3.14 -12.08
CA ASN A 95 3.05 -3.28 -11.79
C ASN A 95 3.41 -2.44 -10.56
N ALA A 96 2.93 -1.20 -10.48
CA ALA A 96 3.17 -0.35 -9.32
C ALA A 96 2.70 -1.00 -8.01
N LEU A 97 1.52 -1.61 -8.00
CA LEU A 97 0.97 -2.31 -6.83
C LEU A 97 1.83 -3.52 -6.40
N ARG A 98 2.30 -4.34 -7.37
CA ARG A 98 3.14 -5.51 -7.07
C ARG A 98 4.54 -5.11 -6.61
N ASP A 99 5.12 -4.15 -7.31
CA ASP A 99 6.48 -3.68 -7.05
C ASP A 99 6.53 -2.99 -5.68
N SER A 100 5.55 -2.13 -5.36
CA SER A 100 5.50 -1.46 -4.06
C SER A 100 5.32 -2.47 -2.91
N TYR A 101 4.46 -3.47 -3.07
CA TYR A 101 4.29 -4.54 -2.08
C TYR A 101 5.60 -5.31 -1.85
N SER A 102 6.25 -5.76 -2.92
CA SER A 102 7.50 -6.52 -2.82
C SER A 102 8.62 -5.68 -2.17
N LEU A 103 8.68 -4.39 -2.45
CA LEU A 103 9.62 -3.48 -1.81
C LEU A 103 9.28 -3.27 -0.33
N ALA A 104 8.01 -3.14 0.03
CA ALA A 104 7.58 -2.98 1.42
C ALA A 104 7.88 -4.25 2.25
N GLU A 105 7.51 -5.42 1.72
CA GLU A 105 7.75 -6.73 2.34
C GLU A 105 9.24 -6.98 2.57
N SER A 106 10.09 -6.58 1.63
CA SER A 106 11.56 -6.71 1.75
C SER A 106 12.24 -5.59 2.55
N GLY A 107 11.49 -4.61 3.06
CA GLY A 107 12.03 -3.45 3.79
C GLY A 107 12.81 -2.46 2.91
N ASN A 108 12.67 -2.54 1.58
CA ASN A 108 13.38 -1.71 0.61
C ASN A 108 12.52 -0.55 0.06
N LEU A 109 11.26 -0.42 0.48
CA LEU A 109 10.41 0.71 0.13
C LEU A 109 10.78 1.95 0.94
N VAL A 110 11.58 2.83 0.35
CA VAL A 110 12.05 4.06 1.01
C VAL A 110 11.06 5.21 0.77
N LEU A 111 10.19 5.47 1.74
CA LEU A 111 9.12 6.47 1.63
C LEU A 111 9.65 7.89 1.34
N SER A 112 10.77 8.30 1.96
CA SER A 112 11.38 9.61 1.68
C SER A 112 11.76 9.80 0.21
N ASP A 113 12.19 8.72 -0.46
CA ASP A 113 12.55 8.77 -1.88
C ASP A 113 11.30 8.82 -2.76
N VAL A 114 10.23 8.14 -2.35
CA VAL A 114 8.90 8.24 -2.99
C VAL A 114 8.38 9.68 -2.89
N CYS A 115 8.38 10.29 -1.70
CA CYS A 115 7.93 11.67 -1.50
C CYS A 115 8.76 12.69 -2.29
N LYS A 116 10.09 12.55 -2.30
CA LYS A 116 10.97 13.40 -3.13
C LYS A 116 10.61 13.34 -4.61
N ARG A 117 10.29 12.16 -5.12
CA ARG A 117 9.91 11.97 -6.52
C ARG A 117 8.51 12.50 -6.80
N LEU A 118 7.57 12.31 -5.87
CA LEU A 118 6.23 12.86 -5.99
C LEU A 118 6.26 14.39 -5.97
N ASN A 119 7.11 15.01 -5.15
CA ASN A 119 7.37 16.45 -5.18
C ASN A 119 7.99 16.93 -6.50
N ARG A 120 8.81 16.09 -7.14
CA ARG A 120 9.51 16.45 -8.38
C ARG A 120 8.63 16.30 -9.62
N TYR A 121 7.83 15.25 -9.67
CA TYR A 121 7.08 14.88 -10.88
C TYR A 121 5.58 15.12 -10.77
N GLY A 122 5.05 15.16 -9.54
CA GLY A 122 3.62 15.33 -9.28
C GLY A 122 3.23 16.79 -9.11
N ASN A 123 1.96 17.07 -9.40
CA ASN A 123 1.32 18.34 -9.09
C ASN A 123 0.67 18.32 -7.69
N THR A 124 0.11 19.45 -7.26
CA THR A 124 -0.56 19.56 -5.94
C THR A 124 -1.67 18.52 -5.78
N ALA A 125 -2.55 18.35 -6.78
CA ALA A 125 -3.63 17.36 -6.71
C ALA A 125 -3.11 15.94 -6.44
N GLN A 126 -2.03 15.53 -7.09
CA GLN A 126 -1.43 14.20 -6.91
C GLN A 126 -0.78 14.01 -5.53
N LYS A 127 -0.31 15.09 -4.90
CA LYS A 127 0.18 15.05 -3.51
C LYS A 127 -0.98 14.86 -2.54
N TYR A 128 -2.09 15.55 -2.77
CA TYR A 128 -3.31 15.37 -2.00
C TYR A 128 -3.88 13.96 -2.18
N ASP A 129 -3.98 13.47 -3.41
CA ASP A 129 -4.43 12.11 -3.71
C ASP A 129 -3.60 11.05 -2.97
N ALA A 130 -2.29 11.26 -2.83
CA ALA A 130 -1.41 10.36 -2.08
C ALA A 130 -1.78 10.28 -0.60
N VAL A 131 -2.04 11.43 0.03
CA VAL A 131 -2.40 11.50 1.45
C VAL A 131 -3.84 11.07 1.69
N GLU A 132 -4.78 11.45 0.82
CA GLU A 132 -6.17 10.98 0.88
C GLU A 132 -6.25 9.45 0.77
N LEU A 133 -5.53 8.86 -0.20
CA LEU A 133 -5.47 7.40 -0.33
C LEU A 133 -4.86 6.75 0.92
N ALA A 134 -3.82 7.35 1.50
CA ALA A 134 -3.21 6.84 2.71
C ALA A 134 -4.18 6.85 3.91
N TYR A 135 -4.99 7.90 4.07
CA TYR A 135 -6.06 7.92 5.08
C TYR A 135 -7.12 6.85 4.83
N LYS A 136 -7.57 6.68 3.58
CA LYS A 136 -8.53 5.61 3.23
C LYS A 136 -8.00 4.23 3.55
N VAL A 137 -6.70 4.01 3.34
CA VAL A 137 -6.03 2.75 3.68
C VAL A 137 -6.06 2.52 5.18
N MET A 138 -5.56 3.47 5.97
CA MET A 138 -5.55 3.36 7.44
C MET A 138 -6.95 3.20 8.03
N ALA A 139 -7.98 3.79 7.43
CA ALA A 139 -9.35 3.65 7.91
C ALA A 139 -10.11 2.44 7.33
N ALA A 140 -9.49 1.65 6.45
CA ALA A 140 -10.18 0.63 5.66
C ALA A 140 -10.81 -0.48 6.51
N ASP A 141 -10.19 -0.82 7.63
CA ASP A 141 -10.67 -1.84 8.56
C ASP A 141 -11.48 -1.29 9.75
N GLY A 142 -11.54 0.04 9.87
CA GLY A 142 -12.20 0.76 10.96
C GLY A 142 -11.30 0.96 12.18
N ILE A 143 -10.01 0.60 12.12
CA ILE A 143 -9.07 0.71 13.23
C ILE A 143 -7.99 1.73 12.88
N LEU A 144 -7.92 2.81 13.67
CA LEU A 144 -6.88 3.79 13.50
C LEU A 144 -5.57 3.30 14.16
N HIS A 145 -4.62 2.84 13.36
CA HIS A 145 -3.31 2.43 13.86
C HIS A 145 -2.36 3.63 14.04
N GLU A 146 -1.77 3.77 15.23
CA GLU A 146 -0.89 4.90 15.55
C GLU A 146 0.34 4.99 14.64
N ASN A 147 0.93 3.83 14.30
CA ASN A 147 2.09 3.78 13.40
C ASN A 147 1.75 4.29 12.00
N GLU A 148 0.58 3.96 11.47
CA GLU A 148 0.09 4.45 10.17
C GLU A 148 -0.17 5.95 10.23
N ALA A 149 -0.80 6.44 11.30
CA ALA A 149 -1.04 7.87 11.50
C ALA A 149 0.28 8.67 11.53
N ILE A 150 1.31 8.16 12.22
CA ILE A 150 2.65 8.78 12.24
C ILE A 150 3.26 8.82 10.83
N VAL A 151 3.14 7.73 10.07
CA VAL A 151 3.66 7.65 8.68
C VAL A 151 2.91 8.61 7.77
N ILE A 152 1.58 8.74 7.90
CA ILE A 152 0.76 9.68 7.13
C ILE A 152 1.16 11.13 7.45
N ASN A 153 1.25 11.49 8.73
CA ASN A 153 1.65 12.83 9.15
C ASN A 153 3.04 13.20 8.63
N THR A 154 3.98 12.24 8.66
CA THR A 154 5.32 12.43 8.12
C THR A 154 5.30 12.60 6.59
N THR A 155 4.44 11.83 5.91
CA THR A 155 4.25 11.91 4.47
C THR A 155 3.67 13.26 4.06
N ALA A 156 2.62 13.71 4.73
CA ALA A 156 1.98 15.01 4.49
C ALA A 156 3.00 16.16 4.61
N LYS A 157 3.76 16.19 5.71
CA LYS A 157 4.86 17.15 5.90
C LYS A 157 5.88 17.07 4.78
N ALA A 158 6.30 15.88 4.38
CA ALA A 158 7.27 15.69 3.29
C ALA A 158 6.74 16.15 1.92
N LEU A 159 5.42 16.10 1.70
CA LEU A 159 4.77 16.58 0.48
C LEU A 159 4.39 18.07 0.52
N GLY A 160 4.61 18.73 1.66
CA GLY A 160 4.30 20.15 1.84
C GLY A 160 2.81 20.42 2.10
N ILE A 161 2.08 19.43 2.60
CA ILE A 161 0.69 19.59 3.06
C ILE A 161 0.73 20.11 4.50
N THR A 162 0.00 21.19 4.74
CA THR A 162 -0.11 21.85 6.05
C THR A 162 -0.98 21.05 7.02
N SER A 163 -0.90 21.36 8.33
CA SER A 163 -1.75 20.70 9.34
C SER A 163 -3.23 20.91 9.05
N THR A 164 -3.62 22.12 8.66
CA THR A 164 -5.01 22.48 8.35
C THR A 164 -5.52 21.68 7.14
N GLU A 165 -4.76 21.62 6.06
CA GLU A 165 -5.13 20.82 4.89
C GLU A 165 -5.20 19.31 5.23
N LEU A 166 -4.33 18.85 6.14
CA LEU A 166 -4.32 17.47 6.59
C LEU A 166 -5.55 17.12 7.43
N GLU A 167 -5.97 18.04 8.30
CA GLU A 167 -7.21 17.94 9.08
C GLU A 167 -8.43 17.90 8.15
N GLU A 168 -8.50 18.77 7.15
CA GLU A 168 -9.59 18.75 6.16
C GLU A 168 -9.67 17.45 5.35
N ILE A 169 -8.53 16.86 4.99
CA ILE A 169 -8.48 15.55 4.34
C ILE A 169 -9.02 14.48 5.30
N ARG A 170 -8.54 14.47 6.54
CA ARG A 170 -8.96 13.52 7.56
C ARG A 170 -10.48 13.59 7.80
N ASP A 171 -11.01 14.78 8.04
CA ASP A 171 -12.42 14.98 8.37
C ASP A 171 -13.34 14.52 7.23
N ARG A 172 -12.97 14.84 6.00
CA ARG A 172 -13.70 14.40 4.80
C ARG A 172 -13.73 12.88 4.67
N GLU A 173 -12.62 12.22 4.95
CA GLU A 173 -12.57 10.77 4.86
C GLU A 173 -13.32 10.11 6.01
N ILE A 174 -13.20 10.61 7.26
CA ILE A 174 -13.97 10.10 8.41
C ILE A 174 -15.48 10.24 8.21
N ILE A 175 -15.97 11.39 7.73
CA ILE A 175 -17.41 11.62 7.49
C ILE A 175 -17.97 10.63 6.46
N LYS A 176 -17.18 10.30 5.42
CA LYS A 176 -17.57 9.27 4.43
C LYS A 176 -17.62 7.87 5.05
N PHE A 177 -16.81 7.57 6.06
CA PHE A 177 -16.92 6.32 6.79
C PHE A 177 -18.20 6.27 7.62
N GLU A 178 -18.51 7.31 8.39
CA GLU A 178 -19.71 7.35 9.25
C GLU A 178 -21.01 7.19 8.45
N THR A 179 -21.13 7.84 7.29
CA THR A 179 -22.32 7.73 6.43
C THR A 179 -22.51 6.36 5.78
N THR A 180 -21.46 5.52 5.68
CA THR A 180 -21.60 4.15 5.16
C THR A 180 -22.00 3.11 6.20
N VAL A 181 -21.99 3.47 7.49
CA VAL A 181 -22.44 2.57 8.57
C VAL A 181 -23.97 2.61 8.72
N ASP A 182 -24.62 3.70 8.31
CA ASP A 182 -26.06 3.89 8.52
C ASP A 182 -26.96 3.21 7.47
N ASP A 183 -26.48 2.93 6.25
CA ASP A 183 -27.35 2.37 5.19
C ASP A 183 -27.71 0.88 5.38
N THR A 184 -27.03 0.15 6.27
CA THR A 184 -27.28 -1.29 6.50
C THR A 184 -28.08 -1.61 7.76
N ASP A 185 -28.35 -0.63 8.64
CA ASP A 185 -29.04 -0.88 9.93
C ASP A 185 -30.42 -0.22 10.06
N ILE A 186 -30.87 0.58 9.07
CA ILE A 186 -32.21 1.22 9.12
C ILE A 186 -33.35 0.20 8.94
N ASP A 187 -33.15 -0.86 8.14
CA ASP A 187 -34.15 -1.93 7.94
C ASP A 187 -34.39 -2.78 9.19
N LYS A 188 -33.52 -2.67 10.20
CA LYS A 188 -33.63 -3.42 11.46
C LYS A 188 -34.37 -2.64 12.56
N PHE A 189 -34.60 -1.34 12.36
CA PHE A 189 -35.25 -0.47 13.33
C PHE A 189 -36.71 -0.12 12.97
N LEU A 190 -37.19 -0.53 11.79
CA LEU A 190 -38.58 -0.37 11.34
C LEU A 190 -39.34 -1.71 11.25
N GLY A 191 -38.82 -2.75 11.90
CA GLY A 191 -39.52 -4.03 12.12
C GLY A 191 -40.10 -4.11 13.53
#